data_AF-A0A1J4ZQL5-F1
#
_entry.id   AF-A0A1J4ZQL5-F1
#
_cell.length_a   1.000
_cell.length_b   1.000
_cell.length_c   1.000
_cell.angle_alpha   90.00
_cell.angle_beta   90.00
_cell.angle_gamma   90.00
#
_symmetry.space_group_name_H-M   'P 1'
#
loop_
_entity.id
_entity.type
_entity.pdbx_description
1 polymer ?
#
loop_
_entity_poly.entity_id
_entity_poly.type
_entity_poly.pdbx_seq_one_letter_code
_entity_poly.pdbx_strand_id
1 'polypeptide(L)'
;MPNSRSTLIKALNSMLAQNVTVTEDTLIVDLYDGRTISVPLAWYPRLLYGSPQERNNWQLIGMGEGIHWPDLDEDLSVEGIVFGRASGESQRSFKRWLEAREGALEQPLPQVAEKKAKYGK
;
A
#
# COMPACT_ATOMS: atom_id res chain seq x y z
N MET A 1 -1.31 -36.11 19.46
CA MET A 1 -0.72 -35.92 18.12
C MET A 1 -1.51 -34.84 17.41
N PRO A 2 -0.92 -33.71 16.98
CA PRO A 2 -1.66 -32.72 16.22
C PRO A 2 -2.03 -33.30 14.84
N ASN A 3 -3.24 -32.98 14.41
CA ASN A 3 -3.93 -33.60 13.29
C ASN A 3 -3.27 -33.11 11.98
N SER A 4 -2.94 -34.01 11.05
CA SER A 4 -2.23 -33.69 9.79
C SER A 4 -2.88 -32.58 8.95
N ARG A 5 -4.21 -32.39 9.09
CA ARG A 5 -4.98 -31.32 8.44
C ARG A 5 -4.72 -29.92 9.03
N SER A 6 -4.35 -29.83 10.31
CA SER A 6 -3.98 -28.59 11.00
C SER A 6 -2.56 -28.14 10.65
N THR A 7 -1.63 -29.08 10.47
CA THR A 7 -0.25 -28.76 10.02
C THR A 7 -0.23 -28.21 8.59
N LEU A 8 -1.06 -28.75 7.69
CA LEU A 8 -1.13 -28.29 6.29
C LEU A 8 -1.71 -26.87 6.15
N ILE A 9 -2.74 -26.52 6.93
CA ILE A 9 -3.31 -25.15 6.89
C ILE A 9 -2.32 -24.12 7.45
N LYS A 10 -1.50 -24.50 8.44
CA LYS A 10 -0.47 -23.62 9.00
C LYS A 10 0.67 -23.36 8.02
N ALA A 11 1.00 -24.35 7.17
CA ALA A 11 2.03 -24.21 6.15
C ALA A 11 1.57 -23.37 4.94
N LEU A 12 0.32 -23.56 4.49
CA LEU A 12 -0.23 -22.90 3.29
C LEU A 12 -0.48 -21.39 3.46
N ASN A 13 -0.73 -20.91 4.68
CA ASN A 13 -1.02 -19.50 4.95
C ASN A 13 0.16 -18.74 5.60
N SER A 14 1.36 -19.33 5.62
CA SER A 14 2.48 -18.80 6.41
C SER A 14 3.05 -17.47 5.92
N MET A 15 2.86 -17.15 4.64
CA MET A 15 3.37 -15.91 4.02
C MET A 15 2.27 -14.90 3.71
N LEU A 16 1.05 -15.08 4.23
CA LEU A 16 -0.02 -14.12 4.01
C LEU A 16 0.13 -12.95 5.00
N ALA A 17 0.01 -11.73 4.51
CA ALA A 17 -0.06 -10.54 5.36
C ALA A 17 -1.40 -10.49 6.10
N GLN A 18 -1.31 -10.19 7.38
CA GLN A 18 -2.44 -9.92 8.26
C GLN A 18 -2.57 -8.42 8.54
N ASN A 19 -1.45 -7.73 8.71
CA ASN A 19 -1.42 -6.31 9.02
C ASN A 19 -0.17 -5.65 8.42
N VAL A 20 -0.28 -4.35 8.13
CA VAL A 20 0.80 -3.55 7.55
C VAL A 20 0.92 -2.25 8.34
N THR A 21 2.13 -1.94 8.79
CA THR A 21 2.46 -0.68 9.43
C THR A 21 3.58 -0.01 8.65
N VAL A 22 3.39 1.26 8.32
CA VAL A 22 4.40 2.05 7.61
C VAL A 22 4.83 3.21 8.51
N THR A 23 6.14 3.31 8.73
CA THR A 23 6.75 4.39 9.52
C THR A 23 7.45 5.38 8.59
N GLU A 24 8.30 6.25 9.13
CA GLU A 24 9.07 7.18 8.31
C GLU A 24 10.12 6.47 7.44
N ASP A 25 10.70 5.37 7.93
CA ASP A 25 11.84 4.70 7.31
C ASP A 25 11.67 3.19 7.11
N THR A 26 10.59 2.61 7.62
CA THR A 26 10.39 1.15 7.67
C THR A 26 8.97 0.76 7.22
N LEU A 27 8.87 -0.25 6.36
CA LEU A 27 7.66 -1.01 6.08
C LEU A 27 7.67 -2.29 6.94
N ILE A 28 6.61 -2.49 7.72
CA ILE A 28 6.46 -3.60 8.65
C ILE A 28 5.22 -4.40 8.24
N VAL A 29 5.38 -5.72 8.09
CA VAL A 29 4.30 -6.63 7.70
C VAL A 29 4.20 -7.75 8.74
N ASP A 30 3.04 -7.87 9.36
CA ASP A 30 2.69 -8.98 10.24
C ASP A 30 2.08 -10.10 9.40
N LEU A 31 2.61 -11.31 9.54
CA LEU A 31 2.16 -12.49 8.79
C LEU A 31 1.23 -13.36 9.64
N TYR A 32 0.35 -14.11 8.99
CA TYR A 32 -0.61 -15.00 9.64
C TYR A 32 0.03 -16.13 10.48
N ASP A 33 1.30 -16.47 10.24
CA ASP A 33 2.02 -17.45 11.05
C ASP A 33 2.65 -16.88 12.34
N GLY A 34 2.45 -15.58 12.60
CA GLY A 34 2.95 -14.87 13.78
C GLY A 34 4.34 -14.28 13.62
N ARG A 35 4.95 -14.33 12.43
CA ARG A 35 6.17 -13.57 12.12
C ARG A 35 5.84 -12.11 11.79
N THR A 36 6.77 -11.23 12.14
CA THR A 36 6.78 -9.84 11.66
C THR A 36 8.04 -9.63 10.82
N ILE A 37 7.86 -9.09 9.61
CA ILE A 37 8.95 -8.74 8.69
C ILE A 37 9.07 -7.23 8.62
N SER A 38 10.28 -6.71 8.75
CA SER A 38 10.58 -5.28 8.64
C SER A 38 11.62 -5.06 7.55
N VAL A 39 11.34 -4.15 6.63
CA VAL A 39 12.21 -3.80 5.51
C VAL A 39 12.32 -2.27 5.38
N PRO A 40 13.43 -1.73 4.84
CA PRO A 40 13.56 -0.29 4.63
C PRO A 40 12.49 0.25 3.68
N LEU A 41 11.81 1.33 4.06
CA LEU A 41 10.83 2.01 3.22
C LEU A 41 11.47 2.56 1.94
N ALA A 42 12.76 2.89 1.99
CA ALA A 42 13.53 3.35 0.84
C ALA A 42 13.58 2.36 -0.34
N TRP A 43 13.21 1.09 -0.13
CA TRP A 43 13.08 0.10 -1.19
C TRP A 43 11.84 0.30 -2.08
N TYR A 44 10.89 1.12 -1.65
CA TYR A 44 9.60 1.34 -2.30
C TYR A 44 9.41 2.85 -2.52
N PRO A 45 9.92 3.40 -3.64
CA PRO A 45 9.96 4.85 -3.87
C PRO A 45 8.59 5.54 -3.75
N ARG A 46 7.52 4.94 -4.28
CA ARG A 46 6.17 5.53 -4.15
C ARG A 46 5.72 5.65 -2.69
N LEU A 47 5.98 4.63 -1.87
CA LEU A 47 5.67 4.67 -0.44
C LEU A 47 6.54 5.70 0.29
N LEU A 48 7.83 5.78 -0.04
CA LEU A 48 8.75 6.76 0.54
C LEU A 48 8.29 8.21 0.28
N TYR A 49 7.68 8.48 -0.88
CA TYR A 49 7.15 9.80 -1.23
C TYR A 49 5.68 10.03 -0.84
N GLY A 50 4.97 8.98 -0.42
CA GLY A 50 3.62 9.09 0.10
C GLY A 50 3.57 9.82 1.45
N SER A 51 2.49 10.54 1.71
CA SER A 51 2.19 11.11 3.03
C SER A 51 1.81 10.03 4.04
N PRO A 52 1.86 10.30 5.35
CA PRO A 52 1.38 9.35 6.36
C PRO A 52 -0.06 8.89 6.14
N GLN A 53 -0.95 9.76 5.65
CA GLN A 53 -2.34 9.43 5.38
C GLN A 53 -2.47 8.40 4.26
N GLU A 54 -1.75 8.62 3.15
CA GLU A 54 -1.75 7.71 2.01
C GLU A 54 -1.10 6.37 2.35
N ARG A 55 0.01 6.39 3.11
CA ARG A 55 0.67 5.16 3.60
C ARG A 55 -0.22 4.31 4.51
N ASN A 56 -1.12 4.95 5.25
CA ASN A 56 -2.09 4.26 6.10
C ASN A 56 -3.35 3.79 5.34
N ASN A 57 -3.56 4.26 4.11
CA ASN A 57 -4.66 3.82 3.26
C ASN A 57 -4.20 2.64 2.39
N TRP A 58 -4.04 1.46 3.00
CA TRP A 58 -3.70 0.23 2.30
C TRP A 58 -4.84 -0.79 2.35
N GLN A 59 -4.80 -1.74 1.42
CA GLN A 59 -5.76 -2.84 1.30
C GLN A 59 -5.02 -4.15 1.02
N LEU A 60 -5.40 -5.23 1.69
CA LEU A 60 -4.90 -6.56 1.32
C LEU A 60 -5.61 -7.04 0.06
N ILE A 61 -4.83 -7.57 -0.88
CA ILE A 61 -5.32 -8.19 -2.12
C ILE A 61 -4.87 -9.66 -2.17
N GLY A 62 -5.55 -10.47 -2.98
CA GLY A 62 -5.21 -11.90 -3.11
C GLY A 62 -5.23 -12.65 -1.78
N MET A 63 -6.20 -12.37 -0.90
CA MET A 63 -6.29 -12.95 0.46
C MET A 63 -5.07 -12.69 1.36
N GLY A 64 -4.29 -11.63 1.08
CA GLY A 64 -3.08 -11.28 1.84
C GLY A 64 -1.79 -11.71 1.15
N GLU A 65 -1.83 -12.18 -0.10
CA GLU A 65 -0.63 -12.38 -0.93
C GLU A 65 0.00 -11.05 -1.41
N GLY A 66 -0.81 -9.99 -1.46
CA GLY A 66 -0.36 -8.66 -1.84
C GLY A 66 -0.99 -7.55 -1.00
N ILE A 67 -0.40 -6.37 -1.10
CA ILE A 67 -0.80 -5.14 -0.41
C ILE A 67 -0.91 -4.04 -1.47
N HIS A 68 -2.06 -3.40 -1.55
CA HIS A 68 -2.36 -2.32 -2.48
C HIS A 68 -2.49 -0.99 -1.74
N TRP A 69 -1.85 0.06 -2.24
CA TRP A 69 -2.02 1.45 -1.82
C TRP A 69 -2.70 2.25 -2.94
N PRO A 70 -4.03 2.46 -2.89
CA PRO A 70 -4.78 3.14 -3.95
C PRO A 70 -4.33 4.58 -4.19
N ASP A 71 -4.02 5.33 -3.14
CA ASP A 71 -3.62 6.75 -3.28
C ASP A 71 -2.23 6.92 -3.91
N LEU A 72 -1.41 5.86 -3.85
CA LEU A 72 -0.04 5.85 -4.36
C LEU A 72 0.10 5.03 -5.65
N ASP A 73 -0.97 4.37 -6.10
CA ASP A 73 -0.96 3.44 -7.23
C ASP A 73 0.15 2.39 -7.08
N GLU A 74 0.32 1.83 -5.87
CA GLU A 74 1.40 0.87 -5.58
C GLU A 74 0.83 -0.49 -5.16
N ASP A 75 1.40 -1.55 -5.73
CA ASP A 75 1.11 -2.94 -5.39
C ASP A 75 2.39 -3.67 -4.98
N LEU A 76 2.42 -4.22 -3.76
CA LEU A 76 3.53 -5.01 -3.26
C LEU A 76 3.11 -6.46 -3.03
N SER A 77 3.97 -7.40 -3.45
CA SER A 77 3.82 -8.81 -3.12
C SER A 77 4.43 -9.10 -1.75
N VAL A 78 3.70 -9.80 -0.89
CA VAL A 78 4.20 -10.25 0.42
C VAL A 78 5.33 -11.26 0.25
N GLU A 79 5.27 -12.10 -0.78
CA GLU A 79 6.37 -13.00 -1.17
C GLU A 79 7.67 -12.21 -1.44
N GLY A 80 7.55 -11.12 -2.22
CA GLY A 80 8.67 -10.22 -2.52
C GLY A 80 9.30 -9.64 -1.25
N ILE A 81 8.47 -9.17 -0.31
CA ILE A 81 8.91 -8.62 0.98
C ILE A 81 9.64 -9.69 1.80
N VAL A 82 9.06 -10.90 1.90
CA VAL A 82 9.65 -12.03 2.65
C VAL A 82 11.02 -12.43 2.09
N PHE A 83 11.20 -12.38 0.76
CA PHE A 83 12.47 -12.67 0.11
C PHE A 83 13.43 -11.46 0.03
N GLY A 84 13.07 -10.31 0.62
CA GLY A 84 13.92 -9.12 0.63
C GLY A 84 14.08 -8.46 -0.75
N ARG A 85 13.08 -8.56 -1.61
CA ARG A 85 13.08 -7.93 -2.94
C ARG A 85 12.56 -6.49 -2.83
N ALA A 86 13.37 -5.54 -3.27
CA ALA A 86 12.97 -4.14 -3.42
C ALA A 86 11.97 -3.96 -4.59
N SER A 87 11.38 -2.76 -4.70
CA SER A 87 10.51 -2.42 -5.82
C SER A 87 11.22 -2.63 -7.16
N GLY A 88 10.49 -3.22 -8.12
CA GLY A 88 10.93 -3.33 -9.51
C GLY A 88 10.70 -2.06 -10.33
N GLU A 89 10.28 -0.96 -9.70
CA GLU A 89 9.97 0.28 -10.39
C GLU A 89 11.18 0.86 -11.14
N SER A 90 11.00 1.13 -12.43
CA SER A 90 12.02 1.82 -13.22
C SER A 90 12.01 3.33 -12.95
N GLN A 91 13.17 3.98 -13.07
CA GLN A 91 13.29 5.45 -12.94
C GLN A 91 12.32 6.21 -13.85
N ARG A 92 12.06 5.70 -15.06
CA ARG A 92 11.10 6.31 -16.01
C ARG A 92 9.65 6.20 -15.51
N SER A 93 9.29 5.06 -14.92
CA SER A 93 7.96 4.87 -14.32
C SER A 93 7.78 5.81 -13.13
N PHE A 94 8.76 5.82 -12.22
CA PHE A 94 8.72 6.67 -11.04
C PHE A 94 8.65 8.16 -11.37
N LYS A 95 9.45 8.63 -12.34
CA LYS A 95 9.40 10.02 -12.81
C LYS A 95 8.02 10.42 -13.32
N ARG A 96 7.39 9.57 -14.14
CA ARG A 96 6.03 9.86 -14.65
C ARG A 96 5.00 9.90 -13.53
N TRP A 97 5.13 9.04 -12.53
CA TRP A 97 4.26 9.04 -11.36
C TRP A 97 4.41 10.34 -10.55
N LEU A 98 5.64 10.81 -10.32
CA LEU A 98 5.91 12.11 -9.67
C LEU A 98 5.31 13.29 -10.46
N GLU A 99 5.53 13.35 -11.77
CA GLU A 99 5.00 14.42 -12.64
C GLU A 99 3.45 14.45 -12.62
N ALA A 100 2.81 13.29 -12.67
CA ALA A 100 1.35 13.19 -12.61
C ALA A 100 0.79 13.66 -11.25
N ARG A 101 1.53 13.40 -10.17
CA ARG A 101 1.17 13.79 -8.81
C ARG A 101 1.31 15.29 -8.59
N GLU A 102 2.38 15.92 -9.08
CA GLU A 102 2.54 17.38 -9.07
C GLU A 102 1.40 18.06 -9.85
N GLY A 103 1.09 17.54 -11.05
CA GLY A 103 -0.02 18.06 -11.85
C GLY A 103 -1.40 17.87 -11.21
N ALA A 104 -1.59 16.85 -10.37
CA ALA A 104 -2.83 16.65 -9.61
C ALA A 104 -2.95 17.60 -8.42
N LEU A 105 -1.83 17.94 -7.77
CA LEU A 105 -1.78 18.91 -6.66
C LEU A 105 -1.94 20.36 -7.14
N GLU A 106 -1.60 20.65 -8.40
CA GLU A 106 -1.75 21.99 -9.00
C GLU A 106 -3.16 22.29 -9.55
N GLN A 107 -4.10 21.33 -9.55
CA GLN A 107 -5.46 21.61 -10.02
C GLN A 107 -6.31 22.29 -8.92
N PRO A 108 -6.88 23.49 -9.15
CA PRO A 108 -7.74 24.14 -8.18
C PRO A 108 -9.03 23.33 -7.98
N LEU A 109 -9.42 23.15 -6.71
CA LEU A 109 -10.68 22.52 -6.30
C LEU A 109 -11.86 23.04 -7.14
N PRO A 110 -12.79 22.18 -7.62
CA PRO A 110 -13.98 22.65 -8.30
C PRO A 110 -14.74 23.58 -7.34
N GLN A 111 -14.88 24.84 -7.75
CA GLN A 111 -15.61 25.87 -7.01
C GLN A 111 -16.99 25.31 -6.65
N VAL A 112 -17.25 25.19 -5.35
CA VAL A 112 -18.55 24.76 -4.81
C VAL A 112 -19.61 25.65 -5.44
N ALA A 113 -20.44 25.08 -6.33
CA ALA A 113 -21.47 25.81 -7.04
C ALA A 113 -22.45 26.41 -6.01
N GLU A 114 -22.32 27.71 -5.74
CA GLU A 114 -23.30 28.48 -5.01
C GLU A 114 -24.64 28.36 -5.74
N LYS A 115 -25.53 27.50 -5.24
CA LYS A 115 -26.95 27.56 -5.60
C LYS A 115 -27.51 28.87 -5.04
N LYS A 116 -27.45 29.94 -5.82
CA LYS A 116 -28.21 31.16 -5.57
C LYS A 116 -29.70 30.80 -5.62
N ALA A 117 -30.34 30.83 -4.45
CA ALA A 117 -31.78 30.75 -4.31
C ALA A 117 -32.43 31.84 -5.17
N LYS A 118 -33.25 31.44 -6.14
CA LYS A 118 -34.10 32.33 -6.93
C LYS A 118 -35.40 32.52 -6.14
N TYR A 119 -35.50 33.62 -5.41
CA TYR A 119 -36.75 34.06 -4.79
C TYR A 119 -37.82 34.22 -5.88
N GLY A 120 -38.98 33.60 -5.65
CA GLY A 120 -40.18 33.76 -6.44
C GLY A 120 -40.91 35.07 -6.14
N LYS A 121 -41.71 35.48 -7.13
CA LYS A 121 -42.72 36.56 -7.21
C LYS A 121 -43.09 37.31 -5.94
#